data_AF-A0ABD4RL36-F1
#
_entry.id   AF-A0ABD4RL36-F1
#
_cell.length_a   1.000
_cell.length_b   1.000
_cell.length_c   1.000
_cell.angle_alpha   90.00
_cell.angle_beta   90.00
_cell.angle_gamma   90.00
#
_symmetry.space_group_name_H-M   'P 1'
#
loop_
_entity.id
_entity.type
_entity.pdbx_description
1 polymer ?
#
loop_
_entity_poly.entity_id
_entity_poly.type
_entity_poly.pdbx_seq_one_letter_code
_entity_poly.pdbx_strand_id
1 'polypeptide(L)'
;MNSWNIIFLSYGVTFTIVVTVGYLIKGKTNYCKKKYLDKLELKYRNIDREKATKLEIFYHYLIGLEYIIMGLLIRRLDTAIISVILVSIITIISYYLIRKRYIVL
;
A
#
# COMPACT_ATOMS: atom_id res chain seq x y z
N MET A 1 -4.23 19.54 -18.27
CA MET A 1 -4.17 18.80 -16.99
C MET A 1 -4.22 19.80 -15.87
N ASN A 2 -5.04 19.56 -14.84
CA ASN A 2 -5.07 20.41 -13.65
C ASN A 2 -3.80 20.16 -12.81
N SER A 3 -3.29 21.17 -12.10
CA SER A 3 -2.08 21.04 -11.27
C SER A 3 -2.20 19.90 -10.25
N TRP A 4 -3.41 19.64 -9.78
CA TRP A 4 -3.72 18.51 -8.89
C TRP A 4 -3.50 17.13 -9.52
N ASN A 5 -3.85 16.97 -10.80
CA ASN A 5 -3.60 15.72 -11.51
C ASN A 5 -2.11 15.40 -11.55
N ILE A 6 -1.29 16.43 -11.80
CA ILE A 6 0.16 16.32 -11.84
C ILE A 6 0.71 15.94 -10.45
N ILE A 7 0.16 16.52 -9.38
CA ILE A 7 0.56 16.17 -8.01
C ILE A 7 0.23 14.71 -7.69
N PHE A 8 -0.99 14.25 -7.98
CA PHE A 8 -1.36 12.85 -7.70
C PHE A 8 -0.57 11.84 -8.55
N LEU A 9 -0.37 12.13 -9.84
CA LEU A 9 0.47 11.31 -10.72
C LEU A 9 1.92 11.26 -10.23
N SER A 10 2.52 12.42 -9.94
CA SER A 10 3.92 12.48 -9.50
C SER A 10 4.10 11.80 -8.14
N TYR A 11 3.14 11.94 -7.21
CA TYR A 11 3.15 11.24 -5.94
C TYR A 11 3.04 9.72 -6.13
N GLY A 12 2.07 9.24 -6.90
CA GLY A 12 1.88 7.81 -7.15
C GLY A 12 3.09 7.15 -7.83
N VAL A 13 3.67 7.82 -8.83
CA VAL A 13 4.89 7.35 -9.51
C VAL A 13 6.09 7.34 -8.56
N THR A 14 6.34 8.44 -7.85
CA THR A 14 7.46 8.54 -6.90
C THR A 14 7.33 7.50 -5.79
N PHE A 15 6.14 7.34 -5.21
CA PHE A 15 5.86 6.36 -4.16
C PHE A 15 6.13 4.93 -4.66
N THR A 16 5.63 4.60 -5.85
CA THR A 16 5.85 3.27 -6.46
C THR A 16 7.34 3.01 -6.68
N ILE A 17 8.10 3.99 -7.17
CA ILE A 17 9.55 3.88 -7.35
C ILE A 17 10.25 3.69 -6.01
N VAL A 18 9.92 4.47 -4.98
CA VAL A 18 10.52 4.34 -3.63
C VAL A 18 10.24 2.97 -3.03
N VAL A 19 9.01 2.46 -3.16
CA VAL A 19 8.63 1.11 -2.72
C VAL A 19 9.43 0.05 -3.47
N THR A 20 9.53 0.16 -4.79
CA THR A 20 10.26 -0.78 -5.66
C THR A 20 11.74 -0.80 -5.35
N VAL A 21 12.38 0.38 -5.29
CA VAL A 21 13.79 0.54 -4.96
C VAL A 21 14.06 0.06 -3.55
N GLY A 22 13.20 0.41 -2.59
CA GLY A 22 13.27 -0.08 -1.22
C GLY A 22 13.23 -1.60 -1.15
N TYR A 23 12.38 -2.25 -1.94
CA TYR A 23 12.29 -3.70 -2.04
C TYR A 23 13.56 -4.32 -2.67
N LEU A 24 14.01 -3.79 -3.81
CA LEU A 24 15.18 -4.29 -4.54
C LEU A 24 16.48 -4.14 -3.74
N ILE A 25 16.69 -3.00 -3.09
CA ILE A 25 17.88 -2.73 -2.28
C ILE A 25 17.85 -3.55 -0.97
N LYS A 26 16.66 -3.77 -0.37
CA LYS A 26 16.51 -4.49 0.91
C LYS A 26 16.23 -5.98 0.78
N GLY A 27 16.48 -6.60 -0.37
CA GLY A 27 16.66 -8.06 -0.46
C GLY A 27 17.71 -8.60 0.54
N LYS A 28 18.53 -7.73 1.13
CA LYS A 28 19.53 -8.03 2.17
C LYS A 28 19.17 -7.63 3.61
N THR A 29 18.19 -6.74 3.85
CA THR A 29 17.86 -6.25 5.21
C THR A 29 16.37 -5.94 5.38
N ASN A 30 15.59 -6.94 5.82
CA ASN A 30 14.27 -6.80 6.47
C ASN A 30 13.41 -5.60 6.00
N TYR A 31 12.91 -5.65 4.77
CA TYR A 31 11.97 -4.66 4.23
C TYR A 31 10.76 -4.47 5.16
N CYS A 32 10.25 -5.57 5.72
CA CYS A 32 9.32 -5.56 6.82
C CYS A 32 10.12 -5.45 8.14
N LYS A 33 9.87 -4.41 8.95
CA LYS A 33 10.55 -4.25 10.25
C LYS A 33 10.36 -5.56 11.01
N LYS A 34 11.43 -6.24 11.41
CA LYS A 34 11.37 -7.46 12.26
C LYS A 34 10.38 -7.29 13.42
N LYS A 35 10.40 -6.10 14.03
CA LYS A 35 9.46 -5.63 15.07
C LYS A 35 7.98 -5.70 14.67
N TYR A 36 7.63 -5.43 13.42
CA TYR A 36 6.26 -5.52 12.92
C TYR A 36 5.83 -6.98 12.72
N LEU A 37 6.68 -7.82 12.12
CA LEU A 37 6.41 -9.26 11.99
C LEU A 37 6.29 -9.93 13.37
N ASP A 38 7.18 -9.59 14.31
CA ASP A 38 7.11 -10.10 15.68
C ASP A 38 5.81 -9.66 16.38
N LYS A 39 5.34 -8.42 16.16
CA LYS A 39 4.04 -7.96 16.69
C LYS A 39 2.86 -8.71 16.07
N LEU A 40 2.96 -9.02 14.78
CA LEU A 40 1.97 -9.82 14.05
C LEU A 40 1.89 -11.25 14.59
N GLU A 41 3.05 -11.85 14.83
CA GLU A 41 3.17 -13.21 15.34
C GLU A 41 2.67 -13.30 16.78
N LEU A 42 2.93 -12.30 17.62
CA LEU A 42 2.33 -12.19 18.95
C LEU A 42 0.80 -12.12 18.91
N LYS A 43 0.20 -11.49 17.88
CA LYS A 43 -1.25 -11.33 17.76
C LYS A 43 -1.95 -12.57 17.21
N TYR A 44 -1.35 -13.24 16.23
CA TYR A 44 -1.99 -14.34 15.50
C TYR A 44 -1.36 -15.71 15.76
N ARG A 45 -0.31 -15.76 16.60
CA ARG A 45 0.46 -16.92 17.06
C ARG A 45 1.25 -17.66 15.98
N ASN A 46 0.58 -18.15 14.93
CA ASN A 46 1.20 -18.89 13.84
C ASN A 46 0.97 -18.14 12.53
N ILE A 47 1.99 -17.42 12.06
CA ILE A 47 1.91 -16.64 10.83
C ILE A 47 2.97 -17.08 9.83
N ASP A 48 2.61 -17.04 8.57
CA ASP A 48 3.54 -17.12 7.46
C ASP A 48 4.13 -15.72 7.20
N ARG A 49 5.39 -15.54 7.63
CA ARG A 49 6.12 -14.27 7.50
C ARG A 49 6.35 -13.86 6.04
N GLU A 50 6.48 -14.83 5.14
CA GLU A 50 6.65 -14.57 3.70
C GLU A 50 5.36 -14.04 3.10
N LYS A 51 4.23 -14.70 3.39
CA LYS A 51 2.89 -14.21 2.98
C LYS A 51 2.58 -12.85 3.57
N ALA A 52 2.92 -12.59 4.84
CA ALA A 52 2.73 -11.29 5.46
C ALA A 52 3.51 -10.17 4.75
N THR A 53 4.78 -10.44 4.40
CA THR A 53 5.62 -9.49 3.68
C THR A 53 5.12 -9.24 2.25
N LYS A 54 4.74 -10.31 1.53
CA LYS A 54 4.19 -10.21 0.17
C LYS A 54 2.87 -9.43 0.15
N LEU A 55 2.01 -9.65 1.15
CA LEU A 55 0.76 -8.90 1.30
C LEU A 55 1.01 -7.41 1.53
N GLU A 56 1.96 -7.06 2.40
CA GLU A 56 2.30 -5.66 2.66
C GLU A 56 2.85 -4.95 1.43
N ILE A 57 3.74 -5.61 0.68
CA ILE A 57 4.25 -5.10 -0.60
C ILE A 57 3.12 -4.89 -1.60
N PHE A 58 2.22 -5.87 -1.73
CA PHE A 58 1.07 -5.78 -2.63
C PHE A 58 0.21 -4.55 -2.32
N TYR A 59 -0.09 -4.30 -1.04
CA TYR A 59 -0.90 -3.14 -0.64
C TYR A 59 -0.16 -1.80 -0.85
N HIS A 60 1.16 -1.73 -0.69
CA HIS A 60 1.91 -0.54 -1.08
C HIS A 60 1.81 -0.27 -2.59
N TYR A 61 1.95 -1.29 -3.44
CA TYR A 61 1.75 -1.12 -4.88
C TYR A 61 0.32 -0.72 -5.23
N LEU A 62 -0.68 -1.30 -4.55
CA LEU A 62 -2.09 -0.96 -4.72
C LEU A 62 -2.33 0.53 -4.45
N ILE A 63 -1.80 1.06 -3.33
CA ILE A 63 -1.89 2.48 -2.98
C ILE A 63 -1.21 3.35 -4.05
N GLY A 64 -0.01 2.98 -4.52
CA GLY A 64 0.68 3.70 -5.58
C GLY A 64 -0.13 3.76 -6.88
N LEU A 65 -0.75 2.63 -7.26
CA LEU A 65 -1.63 2.53 -8.42
C LEU A 65 -2.88 3.39 -8.26
N GLU A 66 -3.52 3.39 -7.08
CA GLU A 66 -4.69 4.22 -6.78
C GLU A 66 -4.40 5.70 -7.04
N TYR A 67 -3.27 6.22 -6.56
CA TYR A 67 -2.86 7.61 -6.80
C TYR A 67 -2.59 7.91 -8.28
N ILE A 68 -2.02 6.97 -9.03
CA ILE A 68 -1.81 7.12 -10.48
C ILE A 68 -3.15 7.20 -11.22
N ILE A 69 -4.07 6.26 -10.94
CA ILE A 69 -5.42 6.23 -11.53
C ILE A 69 -6.18 7.51 -11.20
N MET A 70 -6.07 7.98 -9.96
CA MET A 70 -6.64 9.24 -9.53
C MET A 70 -6.07 10.43 -10.33
N GLY A 71 -4.75 10.56 -10.45
CA GLY A 71 -4.14 11.63 -11.25
C GLY A 71 -4.54 11.59 -12.73
N LEU A 72 -4.81 10.41 -13.28
CA LEU A 72 -5.27 10.22 -14.66
C LEU A 72 -6.75 10.59 -14.85
N LEU A 73 -7.64 10.13 -13.96
CA LEU A 73 -9.09 10.15 -14.19
C LEU A 73 -9.80 11.36 -13.58
N ILE A 74 -9.20 12.02 -12.60
CA ILE A 74 -9.86 13.12 -11.88
C ILE A 74 -9.84 14.39 -12.73
N ARG A 75 -11.01 14.97 -13.02
CA ARG A 75 -11.14 16.28 -13.69
C ARG A 75 -11.49 17.42 -12.74
N ARG A 76 -12.15 17.13 -11.61
CA ARG A 76 -12.59 18.12 -10.60
C ARG A 76 -12.00 17.79 -9.23
N LEU A 77 -11.59 18.83 -8.53
CA LEU A 77 -10.89 18.77 -7.24
C LEU A 77 -11.77 18.19 -6.13
N ASP A 78 -13.04 18.58 -6.04
CA ASP A 78 -13.94 18.11 -4.97
C ASP A 78 -14.20 16.60 -5.08
N THR A 79 -14.43 16.13 -6.31
CA THR A 79 -14.55 14.69 -6.58
C THR A 79 -13.26 13.94 -6.32
N ALA A 80 -12.10 14.60 -6.46
CA ALA A 80 -10.79 14.02 -6.16
C ALA A 80 -10.68 13.67 -4.69
N ILE A 81 -10.96 14.64 -3.83
CA ILE A 81 -10.80 14.54 -2.39
C ILE A 81 -11.75 13.46 -1.84
N ILE A 82 -13.01 13.47 -2.28
CA ILE A 82 -13.99 12.46 -1.88
C ILE A 82 -13.56 11.06 -2.32
N SER A 83 -13.06 10.91 -3.55
CA SER A 83 -12.55 9.65 -4.07
C SER A 83 -11.35 9.13 -3.27
N VAL A 84 -10.39 10.00 -2.95
CA VAL A 84 -9.20 9.66 -2.13
C VAL A 84 -9.64 9.12 -0.77
N ILE A 85 -10.54 9.83 -0.09
CA ILE A 85 -11.02 9.43 1.23
C ILE A 85 -11.74 8.09 1.15
N LEU A 86 -12.66 7.94 0.18
CA LEU A 86 -13.44 6.72 0.00
C LEU A 86 -12.56 5.51 -0.29
N VAL A 87 -11.66 5.62 -1.26
CA VAL A 87 -10.74 4.55 -1.66
C VAL A 87 -9.82 4.20 -0.49
N SER A 88 -9.27 5.18 0.21
CA SER A 88 -8.41 4.94 1.38
C SER A 88 -9.13 4.12 2.46
N ILE A 89 -10.39 4.45 2.77
CA ILE A 89 -11.20 3.72 3.75
C ILE A 89 -11.40 2.27 3.28
N ILE A 90 -11.80 2.08 2.02
CA ILE A 90 -12.04 0.75 1.44
C ILE A 90 -10.76 -0.10 1.47
N THR A 91 -9.62 0.49 1.11
CA THR A 91 -8.32 -0.20 1.07
C THR A 91 -7.85 -0.58 2.46
N ILE A 92 -8.04 0.27 3.47
CA ILE A 92 -7.74 -0.06 4.87
C ILE A 92 -8.63 -1.20 5.36
N ILE A 93 -9.95 -1.14 5.13
CA ILE A 93 -10.87 -2.19 5.57
C ILE A 93 -10.52 -3.53 4.89
N SER A 94 -10.30 -3.50 3.57
CA SER A 94 -9.91 -4.68 2.79
C SER A 94 -8.62 -5.30 3.31
N TYR A 95 -7.63 -4.45 3.64
CA TYR A 95 -6.38 -4.90 4.23
C TYR A 95 -6.60 -5.67 5.52
N TYR A 96 -7.37 -5.14 6.46
CA TYR A 96 -7.61 -5.79 7.75
C TYR A 96 -8.40 -7.10 7.62
N LEU A 97 -9.39 -7.15 6.72
CA LEU A 97 -10.20 -8.35 6.48
C LEU A 97 -9.37 -9.49 5.89
N ILE A 98 -8.59 -9.20 4.84
CA ILE A 98 -7.81 -10.22 4.12
C ILE A 98 -6.59 -10.65 4.95
N ARG A 99 -5.98 -9.72 5.68
CA ARG A 99 -4.74 -9.97 6.43
C ARG A 99 -4.83 -11.17 7.34
N LYS A 100 -5.86 -11.27 8.19
CA LYS A 100 -5.97 -12.39 9.14
C LYS A 100 -6.04 -13.74 8.41
N ARG A 101 -6.83 -13.83 7.34
CA ARG A 101 -7.03 -15.09 6.61
C ARG A 101 -5.83 -15.47 5.74
N TYR A 102 -5.09 -14.49 5.22
CA TYR A 102 -4.00 -14.72 4.29
C TYR A 102 -2.67 -15.05 5.00
N ILE A 103 -2.41 -14.48 6.18
CA ILE A 103 -1.13 -14.65 6.90
C ILE A 103 -1.15 -15.79 7.91
N VAL A 104 -2.33 -16.19 8.41
CA VAL A 104 -2.44 -17.29 9.39
C VAL A 104 -2.34 -18.61 8.65
N LEU A 105 -1.54 -19.52 9.22
CA LEU A 105 -1.37 -20.90 8.74
C LEU A 105 -2.59 -21.77 9.03
#